data_AF-A0A1I0WIL5-F1
#
_entry.id   AF-A0A1I0WIL5-F1
#
_cell.length_a   1.000
_cell.length_b   1.000
_cell.length_c   1.000
_cell.angle_alpha   90.00
_cell.angle_beta   90.00
_cell.angle_gamma   90.00
#
_symmetry.space_group_name_H-M   'P 1'
#
loop_
_entity.id
_entity.type
_entity.pdbx_description
1 polymer ?
#
loop_
_entity_poly.entity_id
_entity_poly.type
_entity_poly.pdbx_seq_one_letter_code
_entity_poly.pdbx_strand_id
1 'polypeptide(L)'
;MKKTVAIFLASSSALLAGCGGGGGDSGSSNAGASGNTPALAAYVGTWQAPCDDHERDTMVVTLKGDGSGALEFTPTTETYFKADCSGALLGTETMSAKISAAPDGTADIQIKLTINGAATSVRIDKLTLSIPAYSFSVTGPGVQYVKKEGQQQWCIDYEGGSTCLIDEGMRPAQTIAGGVFLRDNNLYTVVKDGGAYVPDMLYVKK
;
A
#
# COMPACT_ATOMS: atom_id res chain seq x y z
N MET A 1 -4.99 -8.46 -13.60
CA MET A 1 -4.03 -7.86 -12.63
C MET A 1 -4.05 -6.34 -12.73
N LYS A 2 -4.97 -5.68 -12.03
CA LYS A 2 -4.75 -4.29 -11.63
C LYS A 2 -3.71 -4.37 -10.51
N LYS A 3 -2.43 -4.34 -10.89
CA LYS A 3 -1.34 -4.41 -9.93
C LYS A 3 -1.56 -3.27 -8.92
N THR A 4 -1.73 -3.56 -7.64
CA THR A 4 -1.64 -2.61 -6.52
C THR A 4 -0.23 -1.98 -6.43
N VAL A 5 0.70 -2.40 -7.31
CA VAL A 5 2.01 -1.77 -7.59
C VAL A 5 2.05 -1.06 -8.97
N ALA A 6 0.99 -1.03 -9.77
CA ALA A 6 0.96 -0.32 -11.06
C ALA A 6 0.81 1.21 -10.90
N ILE A 7 0.34 1.70 -9.75
CA ILE A 7 0.39 3.15 -9.47
C ILE A 7 1.85 3.60 -9.25
N PHE A 8 2.75 2.69 -8.88
CA PHE A 8 4.18 3.02 -8.67
C PHE A 8 5.05 3.04 -9.92
N LEU A 9 4.54 2.66 -11.11
CA LEU A 9 5.39 2.42 -12.29
C LEU A 9 5.01 3.20 -13.55
N ALA A 10 3.99 4.06 -13.52
CA ALA A 10 3.61 4.90 -14.67
C ALA A 10 4.31 6.28 -14.66
N SER A 11 5.59 6.35 -14.31
CA SER A 11 6.37 7.60 -14.34
C SER A 11 7.51 7.51 -15.34
N SER A 12 7.21 7.61 -16.64
CA SER A 12 8.19 7.97 -17.67
C SER A 12 7.48 8.39 -18.95
N SER A 13 7.31 9.71 -19.14
CA SER A 13 7.57 10.48 -20.38
C SER A 13 6.66 11.71 -20.49
N ALA A 14 7.16 12.86 -20.03
CA ALA A 14 6.87 14.15 -20.66
C ALA A 14 7.93 15.16 -20.23
N LEU A 15 9.01 15.23 -21.02
CA LEU A 15 9.85 16.42 -21.06
C LEU A 15 9.00 17.56 -21.63
N LEU A 16 8.64 18.54 -20.81
CA LEU A 16 8.40 19.91 -21.28
C LEU A 16 8.96 20.87 -20.23
N ALA A 17 9.92 21.67 -20.70
CA ALA A 17 10.54 22.76 -19.99
C ALA A 17 9.52 23.79 -19.51
N GLY A 18 9.75 24.34 -18.31
CA GLY A 18 8.98 25.45 -17.76
C GLY A 18 9.71 26.05 -16.57
N CYS A 19 10.48 27.09 -16.84
CA CYS A 19 11.15 27.97 -15.89
C CYS A 19 10.12 28.80 -15.09
N GLY A 20 10.35 29.03 -13.78
CA GLY A 20 9.75 30.17 -13.08
C GLY A 20 9.62 30.05 -11.56
N GLY A 21 10.43 30.86 -10.84
CA GLY A 21 10.25 31.55 -9.54
C GLY A 21 9.43 30.90 -8.40
N GLY A 22 9.80 30.94 -7.12
CA GLY A 22 10.50 31.98 -6.35
C GLY A 22 9.67 32.27 -5.08
N GLY A 23 10.32 32.46 -3.93
CA GLY A 23 9.71 33.02 -2.71
C GLY A 23 9.68 32.05 -1.53
N GLY A 24 10.53 32.31 -0.53
CA GLY A 24 10.48 31.65 0.77
C GLY A 24 9.51 32.34 1.72
N ASP A 25 9.14 31.65 2.79
CA ASP A 25 8.94 32.29 4.08
C ASP A 25 9.14 31.30 5.22
N SER A 26 9.92 31.77 6.18
CA SER A 26 10.24 31.16 7.47
C SER A 26 9.03 31.21 8.41
N GLY A 27 8.62 30.07 8.96
CA GLY A 27 7.61 29.99 10.01
C GLY A 27 7.90 28.85 10.98
N SER A 28 8.75 29.11 11.96
CA SER A 28 9.08 28.19 13.05
C SER A 28 7.91 28.03 14.03
N SER A 29 7.68 26.77 14.40
CA SER A 29 7.21 26.23 15.69
C SER A 29 5.88 26.71 16.29
N ASN A 30 4.99 25.74 16.54
CA ASN A 30 4.64 25.44 17.93
C ASN A 30 4.30 23.96 18.14
N ALA A 31 5.11 23.33 18.98
CA ALA A 31 4.86 22.02 19.56
C ALA A 31 3.76 22.14 20.61
N GLY A 32 2.65 21.42 20.41
CA GLY A 32 1.69 21.10 21.47
C GLY A 32 1.88 19.65 21.87
N ALA A 33 2.70 19.42 22.90
CA ALA A 33 2.83 18.10 23.51
C ALA A 33 1.61 17.81 24.39
N SER A 34 0.87 16.76 24.06
CA SER A 34 -0.12 16.15 24.95
C SER A 34 -0.08 14.64 24.83
N GLY A 35 0.47 13.95 25.84
CA GLY A 35 0.29 12.52 26.12
C GLY A 35 0.69 11.57 24.99
N ASN A 36 1.99 11.38 24.79
CA ASN A 36 2.58 10.60 23.68
C ASN A 36 2.29 9.09 23.76
N THR A 37 1.08 8.69 23.39
CA THR A 37 1.01 7.58 22.44
C THR A 37 1.39 8.19 21.08
N PRO A 38 2.34 7.65 20.30
CA PRO A 38 2.61 8.19 18.97
C PRO A 38 1.28 8.30 18.23
N ALA A 39 0.97 9.43 17.59
CA ALA A 39 -0.30 9.61 16.86
C ALA A 39 -0.59 8.43 15.91
N LEU A 40 0.49 7.82 15.40
CA LEU A 40 0.46 6.65 14.53
C LEU A 40 0.03 5.33 15.20
N ALA A 41 0.05 5.23 16.53
CA ALA A 41 -0.37 4.02 17.24
C ALA A 41 -1.85 3.68 17.01
N ALA A 42 -2.67 4.67 16.64
CA ALA A 42 -4.07 4.45 16.27
C ALA A 42 -4.23 3.50 15.07
N TYR A 43 -3.21 3.41 14.21
CA TYR A 43 -3.22 2.55 13.02
C TYR A 43 -2.77 1.11 13.31
N VAL A 44 -2.25 0.82 14.51
CA VAL A 44 -1.79 -0.52 14.87
C VAL A 44 -2.95 -1.52 14.88
N GLY A 45 -2.76 -2.63 14.18
CA GLY A 45 -3.78 -3.67 14.06
C GLY A 45 -3.59 -4.55 12.85
N THR A 46 -4.51 -5.51 12.71
CA THR A 46 -4.67 -6.28 11.48
C THR A 46 -5.86 -5.71 10.72
N TRP A 47 -5.63 -5.39 9.46
CA TRP A 47 -6.57 -4.74 8.58
C TRP A 47 -6.77 -5.60 7.34
N GLN A 48 -8.00 -5.69 6.85
CA GLN A 48 -8.36 -6.55 5.73
C GLN A 48 -9.09 -5.76 4.68
N ALA A 49 -8.67 -5.86 3.42
CA ALA A 49 -9.37 -5.23 2.32
C ALA A 49 -10.68 -5.98 2.03
N PRO A 50 -11.66 -5.32 1.38
CA PRO A 50 -12.73 -6.03 0.71
C PRO A 50 -12.17 -7.09 -0.23
N CYS A 51 -12.94 -8.14 -0.47
CA CYS A 51 -12.61 -9.10 -1.51
C CYS A 51 -12.63 -8.40 -2.89
N ASP A 52 -11.57 -8.57 -3.67
CA ASP A 52 -11.50 -8.21 -5.08
C ASP A 52 -11.42 -9.49 -5.89
N ASP A 53 -12.58 -9.99 -6.32
CA ASP A 53 -12.72 -11.24 -7.07
C ASP A 53 -12.14 -12.43 -6.28
N HIS A 54 -11.07 -13.07 -6.75
CA HIS A 54 -10.46 -14.19 -6.03
C HIS A 54 -9.45 -13.74 -4.97
N GLU A 55 -9.13 -12.45 -4.88
CA GLU A 55 -8.01 -11.93 -4.11
C GLU A 55 -8.47 -11.10 -2.91
N ARG A 56 -7.75 -11.24 -1.80
CA ARG A 56 -8.00 -10.48 -0.59
C ARG A 56 -6.69 -10.08 0.06
N ASP A 57 -6.54 -8.78 0.26
CA ASP A 57 -5.37 -8.24 0.94
C ASP A 57 -5.57 -8.16 2.46
N THR A 58 -4.54 -8.50 3.20
CA THR A 58 -4.40 -8.23 4.63
C THR A 58 -3.17 -7.36 4.84
N MET A 59 -3.30 -6.36 5.70
CA MET A 59 -2.24 -5.48 6.14
C MET A 59 -2.08 -5.59 7.66
N VAL A 60 -0.93 -6.05 8.12
CA VAL A 60 -0.57 -5.97 9.54
C VAL A 60 0.26 -4.70 9.75
N VAL A 61 -0.21 -3.86 10.67
CA VAL A 61 0.45 -2.61 11.06
C VAL A 61 0.93 -2.74 12.50
N THR A 62 2.23 -2.54 12.72
CA THR A 62 2.85 -2.49 14.05
C THR A 62 3.64 -1.20 14.22
N LEU A 63 3.97 -0.86 15.47
CA LEU A 63 4.99 0.15 15.75
C LEU A 63 6.37 -0.50 15.62
N LYS A 64 7.34 0.22 15.07
CA LYS A 64 8.74 -0.21 15.13
C LYS A 64 9.22 -0.19 16.58
N GLY A 65 9.86 -1.28 16.99
CA GLY A 65 10.46 -1.43 18.32
C GLY A 65 11.76 -0.63 18.54
N ASP A 66 12.12 0.25 17.62
CA ASP A 66 13.36 1.06 17.66
C ASP A 66 13.18 2.44 18.32
N GLY A 67 11.97 2.74 18.82
CA GLY A 67 11.67 4.01 19.49
C GLY A 67 11.47 5.20 18.55
N SER A 68 11.56 5.01 17.24
CA SER A 68 11.37 6.08 16.23
C SER A 68 9.93 6.58 16.14
N GLY A 69 8.97 5.82 16.66
CA GLY A 69 7.54 6.08 16.47
C GLY A 69 7.04 5.78 15.05
N ALA A 70 7.89 5.24 14.18
CA ALA A 70 7.51 4.79 12.84
C ALA A 70 6.66 3.51 12.91
N LEU A 71 5.86 3.30 11.86
CA LEU A 71 5.11 2.07 11.67
C LEU A 71 5.89 1.07 10.82
N GLU A 72 5.51 -0.19 10.94
CA GLU A 72 5.95 -1.28 10.08
C GLU A 72 4.71 -1.92 9.45
N PHE A 73 4.68 -1.97 8.13
CA PHE A 73 3.59 -2.55 7.34
C PHE A 73 4.02 -3.88 6.73
N THR A 74 3.18 -4.89 6.92
CA THR A 74 3.37 -6.24 6.35
C THR A 74 2.13 -6.59 5.53
N PRO A 75 2.14 -6.34 4.20
CA PRO A 75 1.07 -6.75 3.31
C PRO A 75 1.13 -8.25 3.03
N THR A 76 -0.03 -8.84 2.78
CA THR A 76 -0.19 -10.23 2.32
C THR A 76 -1.41 -10.28 1.43
N THR A 77 -1.29 -10.96 0.29
CA THR A 77 -2.41 -11.18 -0.63
C THR A 77 -2.76 -12.66 -0.63
N GLU A 78 -4.02 -12.97 -0.40
CA GLU A 78 -4.53 -14.34 -0.41
C GLU A 78 -5.43 -14.54 -1.63
N THR A 79 -5.21 -15.63 -2.37
CA THR A 79 -6.07 -16.04 -3.49
C THR A 79 -6.92 -17.23 -3.09
N TYR A 80 -8.23 -17.11 -3.26
CA TYR A 80 -9.25 -18.08 -2.88
C TYR A 80 -9.87 -18.73 -4.12
N PHE A 81 -10.44 -19.93 -3.94
CA PHE A 81 -11.07 -20.65 -5.02
C PHE A 81 -12.29 -19.94 -5.62
N LYS A 82 -13.06 -19.19 -4.81
CA LYS A 82 -14.26 -18.46 -5.25
C LYS A 82 -14.03 -16.96 -5.32
N ALA A 83 -14.76 -16.31 -6.23
CA ALA A 83 -14.74 -14.87 -6.51
C ALA A 83 -15.32 -13.95 -5.40
N ASP A 84 -15.83 -14.53 -4.31
CA ASP A 84 -16.22 -13.79 -3.09
C ASP A 84 -15.19 -13.98 -1.97
N CYS A 85 -14.02 -14.51 -2.33
CA CYS A 85 -12.94 -14.90 -1.43
C CYS A 85 -13.40 -15.86 -0.34
N SER A 86 -14.33 -16.76 -0.69
CA SER A 86 -14.73 -17.92 0.11
C SER A 86 -14.16 -19.22 -0.46
N GLY A 87 -14.38 -20.33 0.24
CA GLY A 87 -13.85 -21.63 -0.15
C GLY A 87 -12.39 -21.82 0.24
N ALA A 88 -11.69 -22.69 -0.49
CA ALA A 88 -10.30 -23.03 -0.17
C ALA A 88 -9.35 -21.88 -0.49
N LEU A 89 -8.40 -21.63 0.41
CA LEU A 89 -7.23 -20.80 0.14
C LEU A 89 -6.30 -21.56 -0.81
N LEU A 90 -5.99 -20.96 -1.95
CA LEU A 90 -5.19 -21.57 -3.01
C LEU A 90 -3.74 -21.10 -2.97
N GLY A 91 -3.53 -19.82 -2.68
CA GLY A 91 -2.21 -19.23 -2.64
C GLY A 91 -2.14 -18.01 -1.73
N THR A 92 -0.94 -17.76 -1.24
CA THR A 92 -0.59 -16.61 -0.42
C THR A 92 0.67 -15.98 -1.00
N GLU A 93 0.55 -14.74 -1.44
CA GLU A 93 1.65 -13.89 -1.86
C GLU A 93 2.19 -13.11 -0.65
N THR A 94 3.51 -13.12 -0.51
CA THR A 94 4.23 -12.40 0.54
C THR A 94 5.43 -11.65 -0.04
N MET A 95 5.82 -10.57 0.65
CA MET A 95 7.03 -9.82 0.35
C MET A 95 8.16 -10.22 1.29
N SER A 96 9.39 -10.33 0.77
CA SER A 96 10.57 -10.72 1.56
C SER A 96 11.02 -9.66 2.57
N ALA A 97 10.55 -8.42 2.41
CA ALA A 97 10.90 -7.28 3.25
C ALA A 97 9.66 -6.67 3.87
N LYS A 98 9.84 -6.02 5.02
CA LYS A 98 8.80 -5.20 5.65
C LYS A 98 8.94 -3.75 5.21
N ILE A 99 7.82 -3.05 5.15
CA ILE A 99 7.78 -1.65 4.79
C ILE A 99 7.88 -0.82 6.06
N SER A 100 8.91 0.02 6.18
CA SER A 100 9.02 1.00 7.26
C SER A 100 8.29 2.27 6.86
N ALA A 101 7.46 2.82 7.73
CA ALA A 101 6.68 4.03 7.48
C ALA A 101 7.01 5.10 8.52
N ALA A 102 7.89 6.02 8.16
CA ALA A 102 8.29 7.13 9.02
C ALA A 102 7.27 8.27 8.96
N PRO A 103 6.91 8.90 10.10
CA PRO A 103 6.03 10.06 10.11
C PRO A 103 6.63 11.24 9.35
N ASP A 104 5.84 11.87 8.49
CA ASP A 104 6.17 13.09 7.74
C ASP A 104 5.16 14.23 8.05
N GLY A 105 4.61 14.22 9.27
CA GLY A 105 3.59 15.18 9.69
C GLY A 105 2.23 14.87 9.09
N THR A 106 1.45 15.90 8.77
CA THR A 106 0.02 15.78 8.46
C THR A 106 -0.38 16.75 7.35
N ALA A 107 -1.45 16.45 6.62
CA ALA A 107 -2.00 17.33 5.60
C ALA A 107 -3.52 17.17 5.45
N ASP A 108 -4.19 18.26 5.10
CA ASP A 108 -5.58 18.23 4.67
C ASP A 108 -5.62 18.09 3.14
N ILE A 109 -6.29 17.05 2.65
CA ILE A 109 -6.37 16.73 1.22
C ILE A 109 -7.82 16.60 0.76
N GLN A 110 -8.04 16.79 -0.53
CA GLN A 110 -9.31 16.45 -1.19
C GLN A 110 -9.15 15.13 -1.92
N ILE A 111 -9.97 14.15 -1.55
CA ILE A 111 -9.87 12.79 -2.09
C ILE A 111 -11.24 12.23 -2.45
N LYS A 112 -11.33 11.53 -3.57
CA LYS A 112 -12.50 10.73 -3.95
C LYS A 112 -12.32 9.31 -3.45
N LEU A 113 -13.04 8.92 -2.40
CA LEU A 113 -12.91 7.58 -1.81
C LEU A 113 -13.55 6.46 -2.65
N THR A 114 -14.38 6.82 -3.63
CA THR A 114 -14.97 5.91 -4.61
C THR A 114 -14.86 6.53 -6.00
N ILE A 115 -14.81 5.69 -7.04
CA ILE A 115 -14.58 6.13 -8.43
C ILE A 115 -15.59 7.20 -8.90
N ASN A 116 -16.83 7.11 -8.42
CA ASN A 116 -17.93 8.03 -8.76
C ASN A 116 -18.33 8.94 -7.58
N GLY A 117 -17.53 8.94 -6.50
CA GLY A 117 -17.81 9.73 -5.30
C GLY A 117 -17.47 11.21 -5.47
N ALA A 118 -18.13 12.05 -4.68
CA ALA A 118 -17.70 13.42 -4.48
C ALA A 118 -16.33 13.46 -3.77
N ALA A 119 -15.52 14.47 -4.08
CA ALA A 119 -14.30 14.71 -3.32
C ALA A 119 -14.68 15.10 -1.88
N THR A 120 -13.97 14.52 -0.91
CA THR A 120 -14.14 14.83 0.51
C THR A 120 -12.83 15.34 1.09
N SER A 121 -12.94 16.34 1.97
CA SER A 121 -11.82 16.82 2.76
C SER A 121 -11.50 15.79 3.83
N VAL A 122 -10.26 15.31 3.88
CA VAL A 122 -9.77 14.44 4.93
C VAL A 122 -8.41 14.92 5.41
N ARG A 123 -8.12 14.71 6.70
CA ARG A 123 -6.80 14.91 7.25
C ARG A 123 -6.05 13.59 7.27
N ILE A 124 -4.88 13.56 6.65
CA ILE A 124 -4.00 12.39 6.62
C ILE A 124 -2.79 12.59 7.54
N ASP A 125 -2.31 11.50 8.11
CA ASP A 125 -0.94 11.39 8.58
C ASP A 125 -0.06 11.04 7.38
N LYS A 126 0.84 11.95 7.02
CA LYS A 126 1.79 11.74 5.93
C LYS A 126 2.87 10.79 6.38
N LEU A 127 3.28 9.90 5.49
CA LEU A 127 4.30 8.90 5.74
C LEU A 127 5.35 8.92 4.63
N THR A 128 6.61 8.74 5.01
CA THR A 128 7.66 8.31 4.09
C THR A 128 7.81 6.80 4.24
N LEU A 129 7.37 6.06 3.22
CA LEU A 129 7.50 4.61 3.16
C LEU A 129 8.87 4.25 2.61
N SER A 130 9.59 3.37 3.28
CA SER A 130 10.87 2.83 2.87
C SER A 130 10.78 1.31 2.78
N ILE A 131 10.99 0.80 1.57
CA ILE A 131 11.00 -0.61 1.25
C ILE A 131 12.45 -0.98 0.92
N PRO A 132 13.12 -1.81 1.73
CA PRO A 132 14.42 -2.38 1.36
C PRO A 132 14.34 -3.17 0.03
N ALA A 133 15.47 -3.57 -0.54
CA ALA A 133 15.45 -4.50 -1.68
C ALA A 133 14.60 -5.74 -1.33
N TYR A 134 13.71 -6.13 -2.24
CA TYR A 134 12.62 -7.05 -1.92
C TYR A 134 12.28 -7.95 -3.10
N SER A 135 11.75 -9.13 -2.82
CA SER A 135 11.14 -10.03 -3.80
C SER A 135 9.78 -10.48 -3.31
N PHE A 136 8.96 -10.98 -4.23
CA PHE A 136 7.71 -11.65 -3.88
C PHE A 136 7.90 -13.16 -3.87
N SER A 137 7.07 -13.86 -3.10
CA SER A 137 6.92 -15.30 -3.22
C SER A 137 5.45 -15.68 -3.06
N VAL A 138 5.01 -16.68 -3.81
CA VAL A 138 3.65 -17.20 -3.74
C VAL A 138 3.72 -18.66 -3.32
N THR A 139 2.98 -19.01 -2.27
CA THR A 139 2.97 -20.38 -1.71
C THR A 139 1.54 -20.82 -1.45
N GLY A 140 1.26 -22.12 -1.55
CA GLY A 140 -0.08 -22.65 -1.28
C GLY A 140 -0.41 -23.88 -2.13
N PRO A 141 -1.53 -24.57 -1.82
CA PRO A 141 -1.89 -25.82 -2.46
C PRO A 141 -2.30 -25.68 -3.93
N GLY A 142 -2.76 -24.51 -4.36
CA GLY A 142 -3.15 -24.22 -5.74
C GLY A 142 -2.05 -23.55 -6.57
N VAL A 143 -0.85 -23.36 -6.00
CA VAL A 143 0.25 -22.63 -6.66
C VAL A 143 1.10 -23.57 -7.50
N GLN A 144 1.30 -23.21 -8.76
CA GLN A 144 2.23 -23.87 -9.68
C GLN A 144 3.34 -22.88 -10.07
N TYR A 145 4.60 -23.26 -9.90
CA TYR A 145 5.73 -22.46 -10.38
C TYR A 145 6.19 -23.00 -11.74
N VAL A 146 5.93 -22.22 -12.78
CA VAL A 146 6.09 -22.66 -14.18
C VAL A 146 6.80 -21.60 -15.02
N LYS A 147 7.46 -22.05 -16.08
CA LYS A 147 8.05 -21.16 -17.09
C LYS A 147 7.07 -20.98 -18.25
N LYS A 148 6.52 -19.77 -18.44
CA LYS A 148 5.75 -19.41 -19.65
C LYS A 148 6.43 -18.24 -20.35
N GLU A 149 6.48 -18.29 -21.68
CA GLU A 149 7.09 -17.23 -22.51
C GLU A 149 8.53 -16.87 -22.12
N GLY A 150 9.29 -17.83 -21.58
CA GLY A 150 10.67 -17.62 -21.14
C GLY A 150 10.82 -17.06 -19.72
N GLN A 151 9.73 -16.66 -19.06
CA GLN A 151 9.74 -16.10 -17.71
C GLN A 151 9.21 -17.11 -16.69
N GLN A 152 9.80 -17.12 -15.50
CA GLN A 152 9.25 -17.87 -14.38
C GLN A 152 8.07 -17.12 -13.79
N GLN A 153 7.04 -17.86 -13.42
CA GLN A 153 5.81 -17.29 -12.86
C GLN A 153 5.12 -18.27 -11.93
N TRP A 154 4.48 -17.74 -10.89
CA TRP A 154 3.54 -18.47 -10.05
C TRP A 154 2.16 -18.37 -10.66
N CYS A 155 1.55 -19.49 -11.03
CA CYS A 155 0.17 -19.55 -11.50
C CYS A 155 -0.73 -20.19 -10.46
N ILE A 156 -1.94 -19.67 -10.33
CA ILE A 156 -2.99 -20.19 -9.48
C ILE A 156 -4.24 -20.36 -10.32
N ASP A 157 -4.75 -21.60 -10.38
CA ASP A 157 -6.01 -21.92 -11.04
C ASP A 157 -7.15 -21.86 -10.00
N TYR A 158 -8.22 -21.14 -10.32
CA TYR A 158 -9.39 -20.96 -9.45
C TYR A 158 -10.69 -21.14 -10.26
N GLU A 159 -11.84 -21.05 -9.60
CA GLU A 159 -13.13 -21.22 -10.27
C GLU A 159 -13.30 -20.17 -11.38
N GLY A 160 -13.44 -20.62 -12.63
CA GLY A 160 -13.68 -19.73 -13.76
C GLY A 160 -12.43 -19.08 -14.36
N GLY A 161 -11.21 -19.39 -13.89
CA GLY A 161 -10.00 -18.81 -14.48
C GLY A 161 -8.68 -19.20 -13.83
N SER A 162 -7.65 -18.43 -14.17
CA SER A 162 -6.31 -18.56 -13.61
C SER A 162 -5.64 -17.20 -13.56
N THR A 163 -4.86 -16.93 -12.52
CA THR A 163 -3.93 -15.80 -12.46
C THR A 163 -2.51 -16.31 -12.52
N CYS A 164 -1.60 -15.53 -13.11
CA CYS A 164 -0.17 -15.83 -13.10
C CYS A 164 0.62 -14.58 -12.77
N LEU A 165 1.47 -14.65 -11.76
CA LEU A 165 2.34 -13.59 -11.31
C LEU A 165 3.77 -13.88 -11.78
N ILE A 166 4.34 -12.96 -12.54
CA ILE A 166 5.73 -13.08 -13.01
C ILE A 166 6.67 -12.97 -11.81
N ASP A 167 7.60 -13.91 -11.73
CA ASP A 167 8.73 -13.84 -10.81
C ASP A 167 9.79 -12.90 -11.40
N GLU A 168 9.67 -11.62 -11.03
CA GLU A 168 10.63 -10.58 -11.39
C GLU A 168 11.93 -10.65 -10.55
N GLY A 169 12.02 -11.61 -9.62
CA GLY A 169 13.15 -11.77 -8.72
C GLY A 169 13.29 -10.60 -7.75
N MET A 170 14.54 -10.20 -7.50
CA MET A 170 14.87 -9.12 -6.58
C MET A 170 14.62 -7.75 -7.21
N ARG A 171 13.77 -6.96 -6.57
CA ARG A 171 13.51 -5.56 -6.89
C ARG A 171 14.39 -4.64 -6.05
N PRO A 172 14.81 -3.48 -6.60
CA PRO A 172 15.61 -2.51 -5.85
C PRO A 172 14.81 -1.90 -4.70
N ALA A 173 15.52 -1.34 -3.72
CA ALA A 173 14.90 -0.57 -2.64
C ALA A 173 14.12 0.64 -3.19
N GLN A 174 13.03 1.00 -2.52
CA GLN A 174 12.13 2.09 -2.91
C GLN A 174 11.80 3.00 -1.74
N THR A 175 11.64 4.28 -2.04
CA THR A 175 11.11 5.28 -1.11
C THR A 175 9.91 5.95 -1.75
N ILE A 176 8.81 5.99 -1.00
CA ILE A 176 7.50 6.41 -1.49
C ILE A 176 6.91 7.42 -0.50
N ALA A 177 6.37 8.52 -1.02
CA ALA A 177 5.53 9.41 -0.23
C ALA A 177 4.09 8.85 -0.21
N GLY A 178 3.58 8.61 0.99
CA GLY A 178 2.23 8.09 1.21
C GLY A 178 1.56 8.75 2.41
N GLY A 179 0.46 8.16 2.84
CA GLY A 179 -0.23 8.57 4.04
C GLY A 179 -1.33 7.59 4.44
N VAL A 180 -1.82 7.77 5.65
CA VAL A 180 -2.92 6.99 6.20
C VAL A 180 -3.91 7.90 6.91
N PHE A 181 -5.16 7.46 7.00
CA PHE A 181 -6.15 8.04 7.88
C PHE A 181 -7.19 7.00 8.29
N LEU A 182 -7.82 7.24 9.45
CA LEU A 182 -8.98 6.47 9.90
C LEU A 182 -10.26 7.24 9.64
N ARG A 183 -11.28 6.55 9.14
CA ARG A 183 -12.64 7.08 9.04
C ARG A 183 -13.63 5.94 9.20
N ASP A 184 -14.63 6.12 10.07
CA ASP A 184 -15.66 5.11 10.34
C ASP A 184 -15.07 3.74 10.71
N ASN A 185 -13.97 3.75 11.50
CA ASN A 185 -13.20 2.56 11.90
C ASN A 185 -12.56 1.76 10.74
N ASN A 186 -12.47 2.38 9.56
CA ASN A 186 -11.73 1.85 8.42
C ASN A 186 -10.40 2.56 8.26
N LEU A 187 -9.39 1.81 7.85
CA LEU A 187 -8.07 2.32 7.48
C LEU A 187 -8.05 2.60 5.98
N TYR A 188 -7.65 3.81 5.62
CA TYR A 188 -7.42 4.21 4.24
C TYR A 188 -5.94 4.49 4.06
N THR A 189 -5.35 3.93 3.00
CA THR A 189 -4.01 4.30 2.53
C THR A 189 -4.12 5.23 1.33
N VAL A 190 -3.18 6.15 1.23
CA VAL A 190 -3.04 7.05 0.08
C VAL A 190 -1.59 7.09 -0.37
N VAL A 191 -1.39 7.30 -1.66
CA VAL A 191 -0.06 7.43 -2.27
C VAL A 191 0.02 8.74 -3.02
N LYS A 192 1.23 9.31 -3.10
CA LYS A 192 1.44 10.55 -3.85
C LYS A 192 1.67 10.23 -5.32
N ASP A 193 0.80 10.74 -6.19
CA ASP A 193 0.88 10.65 -7.65
C ASP A 193 0.70 12.05 -8.27
N GLY A 194 1.60 12.42 -9.19
CA GLY A 194 1.51 13.71 -9.90
C GLY A 194 1.44 14.96 -9.00
N GLY A 195 1.97 14.89 -7.78
CA GLY A 195 1.92 15.97 -6.78
C GLY A 195 0.70 15.95 -5.85
N ALA A 196 -0.32 15.15 -6.15
CA ALA A 196 -1.52 14.98 -5.34
C ALA A 196 -1.50 13.64 -4.59
N TYR A 197 -2.27 13.52 -3.51
CA TYR A 197 -2.54 12.23 -2.88
C TYR A 197 -3.77 11.59 -3.50
N VAL A 198 -3.66 10.32 -3.91
CA VAL A 198 -4.74 9.52 -4.49
C VAL A 198 -5.04 8.32 -3.60
N PRO A 199 -6.29 7.80 -3.59
CA PRO A 199 -6.61 6.58 -2.87
C PRO A 199 -5.75 5.43 -3.35
N ASP A 200 -5.26 4.64 -2.39
CA ASP A 200 -4.56 3.40 -2.66
C ASP A 200 -5.47 2.22 -2.27
N MET A 201 -5.62 1.94 -0.98
CA MET A 201 -6.44 0.84 -0.49
C MET A 201 -7.33 1.24 0.69
N LEU A 202 -8.47 0.57 0.78
CA LEU A 202 -9.40 0.61 1.91
C LEU A 202 -9.30 -0.72 2.64
N TYR A 203 -9.15 -0.66 3.96
CA TYR A 203 -9.19 -1.81 4.84
C TYR A 203 -10.20 -1.63 5.97
N VAL A 204 -10.86 -2.73 6.33
CA VAL A 204 -11.67 -2.87 7.53
C VAL A 204 -10.86 -3.55 8.63
N LYS A 205 -11.14 -3.23 9.89
CA LYS A 205 -10.45 -3.87 11.01
C LYS A 205 -10.86 -5.34 11.12
N LYS A 206 -9.89 -6.24 11.29
CA LYS A 206 -10.10 -7.68 11.49
C LYS A 206 -10.32 -8.01 12.97
#